data_AF-A0A8H4QHC7-F1
#
_entry.id   AF-A0A8H4QHC7-F1
#
_cell.length_a   1.000
_cell.length_b   1.000
_cell.length_c   1.000
_cell.angle_alpha   90.00
_cell.angle_beta   90.00
_cell.angle_gamma   90.00
#
_symmetry.space_group_name_H-M   'P 1'
#
loop_
_entity.id
_entity.type
_entity.pdbx_description
1 polymer ?
#
loop_
_entity_poly.entity_id
_entity_poly.type
_entity_poly.pdbx_seq_one_letter_code
_entity_poly.pdbx_strand_id
1 'polypeptide(L)'
;MPSTIPQKAQDRKHLDSRHSKSVLDSSVISTSKVEAALRRNIYRNNIRNEHLMKDLESKLTEDLSNFRAIDSIINEVYIGLQRNCQRAESSLKQQVPQIQMELGIAMETLQDLQESLPRTDKEVTHIRKVYKSGRDKATALVSHLTWLNTEFYERWRSIIFTSSSPVSWRWKIYLRTMFVVSFILCSWLFWIALTGAYRAHRHRLVWGEKLMS
;
A
#
# COMPACT_ATOMS: atom_id res chain seq x y z
N MET A 1 -32.07 23.95 32.80
CA MET A 1 -33.26 23.39 32.11
C MET A 1 -34.36 23.19 33.16
N PRO A 2 -35.50 23.90 33.07
CA PRO A 2 -36.48 24.03 34.17
C PRO A 2 -37.82 23.30 33.94
N SER A 3 -38.66 23.32 34.98
CA SER A 3 -40.10 22.96 35.06
C SER A 3 -40.40 21.45 35.10
N THR A 4 -41.39 20.94 35.86
CA THR A 4 -42.81 21.35 35.91
C THR A 4 -43.51 20.80 37.17
N ILE A 5 -44.41 21.58 37.79
CA ILE A 5 -45.51 21.15 38.71
C ILE A 5 -46.82 21.20 37.88
N PRO A 6 -47.82 20.30 38.07
CA PRO A 6 -49.05 20.64 38.87
C PRO A 6 -49.62 19.40 39.61
N GLN A 7 -50.21 19.44 40.83
CA GLN A 7 -51.46 20.03 41.38
C GLN A 7 -52.80 19.60 40.75
N LYS A 8 -53.79 19.34 41.64
CA LYS A 8 -55.24 18.97 41.51
C LYS A 8 -55.56 17.46 41.45
N ALA A 9 -56.66 16.91 41.98
CA ALA A 9 -57.83 17.36 42.74
C ALA A 9 -58.63 16.11 43.19
N GLN A 10 -59.45 16.20 44.25
CA GLN A 10 -60.71 15.44 44.57
C GLN A 10 -60.90 15.39 46.09
N ASP A 11 -62.09 15.46 46.70
CA ASP A 11 -63.45 15.71 46.24
C ASP A 11 -64.31 16.11 47.46
N ARG A 12 -65.56 16.47 47.16
CA ARG A 12 -66.57 17.23 47.91
C ARG A 12 -67.41 16.48 48.98
N LYS A 13 -67.93 17.30 49.91
CA LYS A 13 -69.29 17.34 50.53
C LYS A 13 -69.73 16.26 51.54
N HIS A 14 -70.12 16.71 52.75
CA HIS A 14 -71.52 16.63 53.20
C HIS A 14 -71.80 17.60 54.38
N LEU A 15 -72.76 18.51 54.19
CA LEU A 15 -73.55 19.13 55.26
C LEU A 15 -74.71 18.16 55.59
N ASP A 16 -75.06 17.94 56.86
CA ASP A 16 -76.31 18.51 57.43
C ASP A 16 -76.68 17.94 58.81
N SER A 17 -77.46 18.77 59.51
CA SER A 17 -78.41 18.47 60.59
C SER A 17 -77.99 18.65 62.06
N ARG A 18 -78.46 19.80 62.57
CA ARG A 18 -78.94 20.07 63.93
C ARG A 18 -79.93 19.01 64.42
N HIS A 19 -79.93 18.67 65.72
CA HIS A 19 -80.75 19.25 66.81
C HIS A 19 -80.75 18.35 68.07
N SER A 20 -80.72 19.00 69.26
CA SER A 20 -81.51 18.68 70.49
C SER A 20 -81.34 17.28 71.11
N LYS A 21 -81.11 17.06 72.40
CA LYS A 21 -81.31 17.84 73.65
C LYS A 21 -80.64 17.04 74.77
N SER A 22 -80.29 17.76 75.85
CA SER A 22 -80.19 17.33 77.25
C SER A 22 -80.13 15.84 77.58
N VAL A 23 -79.15 15.43 78.38
CA VAL A 23 -79.31 15.21 79.84
C VAL A 23 -77.91 15.23 80.44
N LEU A 24 -77.77 15.96 81.55
CA LEU A 24 -76.65 15.82 82.47
C LEU A 24 -76.57 14.36 82.93
N ASP A 25 -75.70 13.59 82.29
CA ASP A 25 -75.11 12.45 82.96
C ASP A 25 -73.63 12.71 83.09
N SER A 26 -73.26 12.86 84.36
CA SER A 26 -71.93 12.77 84.91
C SER A 26 -71.23 11.50 84.39
N SER A 27 -70.66 11.56 83.18
CA SER A 27 -69.57 10.67 82.82
C SER A 27 -68.31 11.44 83.13
N VAL A 28 -67.72 11.13 84.29
CA VAL A 28 -66.31 11.36 84.57
C VAL A 28 -65.56 11.06 83.27
N ILE A 29 -65.10 12.09 82.55
CA ILE A 29 -64.11 11.91 81.49
C ILE A 29 -62.91 11.38 82.27
N SER A 30 -62.81 10.06 82.32
CA SER A 30 -61.74 9.41 83.03
C SER A 30 -60.48 10.01 82.45
N THR A 31 -59.72 10.74 83.27
CA THR A 31 -58.42 11.30 82.91
C THR A 31 -57.56 10.22 82.25
N SER A 32 -57.78 8.95 82.63
CA SER A 32 -57.25 7.76 81.97
C SER A 32 -57.56 7.60 80.47
N LYS A 33 -58.76 7.95 79.97
CA LYS A 33 -59.12 7.87 78.54
C LYS A 33 -58.48 8.98 77.72
N VAL A 34 -58.42 10.20 78.26
CA VAL A 34 -57.73 11.32 77.61
C VAL A 34 -56.22 11.10 77.66
N GLU A 35 -55.66 10.67 78.79
CA GLU A 35 -54.27 10.23 78.89
C GLU A 35 -53.96 9.06 77.95
N ALA A 36 -54.85 8.07 77.84
CA ALA A 36 -54.64 6.95 76.93
C ALA A 36 -54.68 7.39 75.46
N ALA A 37 -55.59 8.31 75.09
CA ALA A 37 -55.64 8.89 73.75
C ALA A 37 -54.41 9.75 73.46
N LEU A 38 -53.94 10.52 74.44
CA LEU A 38 -52.77 11.39 74.35
C LEU A 38 -51.49 10.57 74.27
N ARG A 39 -51.32 9.52 75.09
CA ARG A 39 -50.21 8.55 74.98
C ARG A 39 -50.23 7.84 73.64
N ARG A 40 -51.40 7.45 73.12
CA ARG A 40 -51.51 6.78 71.82
C ARG A 40 -51.19 7.72 70.66
N ASN A 41 -51.55 9.00 70.76
CA ASN A 41 -51.22 10.02 69.78
C ASN A 41 -49.72 10.37 69.83
N ILE A 42 -49.16 10.60 71.02
CA ILE A 42 -47.72 10.82 71.23
C ILE A 42 -46.93 9.63 70.71
N TYR A 43 -47.33 8.40 71.02
CA TYR A 43 -46.67 7.18 70.54
C TYR A 43 -46.71 7.07 69.01
N ARG A 44 -47.87 7.32 68.38
CA ARG A 44 -48.00 7.33 66.91
C ARG A 44 -47.14 8.42 66.27
N ASN A 45 -47.14 9.62 66.84
CA ASN A 45 -46.36 10.73 66.31
C ASN A 45 -44.86 10.49 66.51
N ASN A 46 -44.47 9.89 67.64
CA ASN A 46 -43.10 9.48 67.91
C ASN A 46 -42.62 8.43 66.89
N ILE A 47 -43.39 7.37 66.64
CA ILE A 47 -43.07 6.38 65.60
C ILE A 47 -42.95 7.04 64.22
N ARG A 48 -43.86 7.95 63.86
CA ARG A 48 -43.80 8.67 62.58
C ARG A 48 -42.54 9.52 62.47
N ASN A 49 -42.19 10.23 63.54
CA ASN A 49 -40.97 11.04 63.60
C ASN A 49 -39.72 10.14 63.53
N GLU A 50 -39.73 8.97 64.17
CA GLU A 50 -38.64 8.00 64.09
C GLU A 50 -38.45 7.48 62.66
N HIS A 51 -39.54 7.16 61.95
CA HIS A 51 -39.47 6.77 60.53
C HIS A 51 -38.92 7.90 59.65
N LEU A 52 -39.43 9.12 59.81
CA LEU A 52 -38.93 10.28 59.05
C LEU A 52 -37.46 10.55 59.35
N MET A 53 -37.02 10.37 60.59
CA MET A 53 -35.63 10.53 60.98
C MET A 53 -34.74 9.47 60.34
N LYS A 54 -35.17 8.20 60.31
CA LYS A 54 -34.46 7.11 59.62
C LYS A 54 -34.40 7.31 58.10
N ASP A 55 -35.47 7.83 57.49
CA ASP A 55 -35.48 8.16 56.07
C ASP A 55 -34.52 9.32 55.75
N LEU A 56 -34.44 10.33 56.61
CA LEU A 56 -33.47 11.42 56.47
C LEU A 56 -32.03 10.93 56.69
N GLU A 57 -31.80 10.07 57.67
CA GLU A 57 -30.49 9.48 57.95
C GLU A 57 -30.01 8.60 56.81
N SER A 58 -30.89 7.77 56.24
CA SER A 58 -30.55 6.93 55.09
C SER A 58 -30.24 7.77 53.84
N LYS A 59 -31.05 8.79 53.53
CA LYS A 59 -30.76 9.74 52.44
C LYS A 59 -29.46 10.50 52.64
N LEU A 60 -29.19 10.98 53.86
CA LEU A 60 -27.94 11.68 54.16
C LEU A 60 -26.73 10.75 53.98
N THR A 61 -26.87 9.48 54.39
CA THR A 61 -25.80 8.48 54.23
C THR A 61 -25.56 8.16 52.75
N GLU A 62 -26.63 8.03 51.96
CA GLU A 62 -26.55 7.85 50.52
C GLU A 62 -25.90 9.05 49.84
N ASP A 63 -26.32 10.27 50.17
CA ASP A 63 -25.76 11.50 49.62
C ASP A 63 -24.28 11.67 50.01
N LEU A 64 -23.91 11.41 51.26
CA LEU A 64 -22.51 11.43 51.70
C LEU A 64 -21.66 10.38 50.99
N SER A 65 -22.21 9.19 50.75
CA SER A 65 -21.56 8.14 49.96
C SER A 65 -21.35 8.60 48.52
N ASN A 66 -22.36 9.20 47.90
CA ASN A 66 -22.29 9.75 46.54
C ASN A 66 -21.27 10.89 46.44
N PHE A 67 -21.25 11.82 47.40
CA PHE A 67 -20.24 12.87 47.45
C PHE A 67 -18.83 12.30 47.59
N ARG A 68 -18.64 11.27 48.41
CA ARG A 68 -17.35 10.60 48.55
C ARG A 68 -16.91 9.90 47.27
N ALA A 69 -17.84 9.27 46.56
CA ALA A 69 -17.57 8.65 45.27
C ALA A 69 -17.16 9.72 44.22
N ILE A 70 -17.88 10.84 44.16
CA ILE A 70 -17.56 11.95 43.26
C ILE A 70 -16.19 12.55 43.59
N ASP A 71 -15.90 12.79 44.86
CA ASP A 71 -14.61 13.33 45.31
C ASP A 71 -13.45 12.41 44.92
N SER A 72 -13.63 11.09 45.08
CA SER A 72 -12.66 10.09 44.63
C SER A 72 -12.40 10.17 43.12
N ILE A 73 -13.45 10.29 42.31
CA ILE A 73 -13.32 10.40 40.84
C ILE A 73 -12.63 11.71 40.46
N ILE A 74 -13.00 12.83 41.08
CA ILE A 74 -12.36 14.13 40.82
C ILE A 74 -10.88 14.07 41.14
N ASN A 75 -10.50 13.47 42.26
CA ASN A 75 -9.12 13.30 42.65
C ASN A 75 -8.34 12.41 41.66
N GLU A 76 -8.95 11.31 41.19
CA GLU A 76 -8.35 10.45 40.16
C GLU A 76 -8.12 11.20 38.84
N VAL A 77 -9.12 11.94 38.37
CA VAL A 77 -9.03 12.75 37.15
C VAL A 77 -7.98 13.84 37.31
N TYR A 78 -7.91 14.49 38.46
CA TYR A 78 -6.92 15.53 38.74
C TYR A 78 -5.49 14.97 38.69
N ILE A 79 -5.23 13.84 39.36
CA ILE A 79 -3.92 13.17 39.32
C ILE A 79 -3.59 12.72 37.90
N GLY A 80 -4.57 12.18 37.17
CA GLY A 80 -4.42 11.78 35.76
C GLY A 80 -4.05 12.97 34.86
N LEU A 81 -4.74 14.10 35.02
CA LEU A 81 -4.49 15.31 34.27
C LEU A 81 -3.11 15.88 34.59
N GLN A 82 -2.72 15.93 35.87
CA GLN A 82 -1.40 16.40 36.27
C GLN A 82 -0.27 15.57 35.64
N ARG A 83 -0.41 14.24 35.65
CA ARG A 83 0.54 13.32 34.99
C ARG A 83 0.58 13.53 33.48
N ASN A 84 -0.57 13.71 32.84
CA ASN A 84 -0.63 13.95 31.39
C ASN A 84 -0.02 15.29 31.01
N CYS A 85 -0.28 16.37 31.75
CA CYS A 85 0.38 17.65 31.55
C CYS A 85 1.90 17.53 31.67
N GLN A 86 2.38 16.84 32.71
CA GLN A 86 3.83 16.63 32.89
C GLN A 86 4.43 15.82 31.73
N ARG A 87 3.77 14.75 31.28
CA ARG A 87 4.23 13.96 30.12
C ARG A 87 4.21 14.76 28.83
N ALA A 88 3.16 15.54 28.59
CA ALA A 88 3.06 16.42 27.42
C ALA A 88 4.17 17.48 27.43
N GLU A 89 4.46 18.07 28.59
CA GLU A 89 5.54 19.04 28.76
C GLU A 89 6.91 18.39 28.55
N SER A 90 7.15 17.18 29.08
CA SER A 90 8.38 16.42 28.84
C SER A 90 8.53 16.06 27.36
N SER A 91 7.47 15.59 26.69
CA SER A 91 7.47 15.33 25.26
C SER A 91 7.76 16.58 24.44
N LEU A 92 7.18 17.72 24.81
CA LEU A 92 7.43 19.00 24.15
C LEU A 92 8.88 19.45 24.33
N LYS A 93 9.45 19.27 25.53
CA LYS A 93 10.84 19.65 25.82
C LYS A 93 11.89 18.71 25.25
N GLN A 94 11.58 17.43 25.09
CA GLN A 94 12.57 16.42 24.70
C GLN A 94 12.32 15.81 23.33
N GLN A 95 11.10 15.36 23.04
CA GLN A 95 10.79 14.64 21.81
C GLN A 95 10.69 15.59 20.62
N VAL A 96 10.05 16.75 20.77
CA VAL A 96 9.94 17.74 19.68
C VAL A 96 11.30 18.21 19.17
N PRO A 97 12.26 18.66 20.01
CA PRO A 97 13.57 19.06 19.50
C PRO A 97 14.37 17.88 18.94
N GLN A 98 14.22 16.68 19.49
CA GLN A 98 14.86 15.48 18.92
C GLN A 98 14.36 15.20 17.51
N ILE A 99 13.04 15.23 17.28
CA ILE A 99 12.44 15.05 15.95
C ILE A 99 12.90 16.15 14.99
N GLN A 100 12.98 17.40 15.45
CA GLN A 100 13.49 18.50 14.62
C GLN A 100 14.97 18.30 14.23
N MET A 101 15.79 17.82 15.16
CA MET A 101 17.19 17.50 14.90
C MET A 101 17.32 16.35 13.89
N GLU A 102 16.59 15.26 14.11
CA GLU A 102 16.58 14.10 13.19
C GLU A 102 16.10 14.51 11.78
N LEU A 103 15.09 15.38 11.70
CA LEU A 103 14.63 15.93 10.42
C LEU A 103 15.68 16.82 9.75
N GLY A 104 16.41 17.61 10.54
CA GLY A 104 17.54 18.41 10.04
C GLY A 104 18.63 17.53 9.43
N ILE A 105 19.03 16.47 10.13
CA ILE A 105 20.01 15.49 9.64
C ILE A 105 19.50 14.81 8.36
N ALA A 106 18.25 14.37 8.35
CA ALA A 106 17.65 13.75 7.17
C ALA A 106 17.66 14.71 5.97
N MET A 107 17.37 15.99 6.19
CA MET A 107 17.39 17.00 5.12
C MET A 107 18.80 17.26 4.60
N GLU A 108 19.81 17.31 5.47
CA GLU A 108 21.23 17.41 5.09
C GLU A 108 21.66 16.19 4.26
N THR A 109 21.35 14.97 4.71
CA THR A 109 21.69 13.76 3.94
C THR A 109 20.98 13.68 2.58
N LEU A 110 19.75 14.18 2.48
CA LEU A 110 19.04 14.28 1.21
C LEU A 110 19.67 15.32 0.28
N GLN A 111 20.17 16.42 0.83
CA GLN A 111 20.89 17.44 0.06
C GLN A 111 22.22 16.89 -0.46
N ASP A 112 23.00 16.19 0.36
CA ASP A 112 24.22 15.51 -0.06
C ASP A 112 23.95 14.45 -1.14
N LEU A 113 22.83 13.72 -1.00
CA LEU A 113 22.40 12.76 -2.02
C LEU A 113 22.02 13.46 -3.33
N GLN A 114 21.32 14.59 -3.25
CA GLN A 114 20.95 15.39 -4.40
C GLN A 114 22.18 15.94 -5.14
N GLU A 115 23.26 16.28 -4.43
CA GLU A 115 24.51 16.73 -5.04
C GLU A 115 25.32 15.58 -5.65
N SER A 116 25.34 14.42 -5.00
CA SER A 116 26.12 13.25 -5.43
C SER A 116 25.47 12.42 -6.55
N LEU A 117 24.13 12.38 -6.62
CA LEU A 117 23.38 11.65 -7.66
C LEU A 117 23.72 12.10 -9.09
N PRO A 118 23.72 13.41 -9.44
CA PRO A 118 24.06 13.83 -10.80
C PRO A 118 25.54 13.57 -11.13
N ARG A 119 26.42 13.54 -10.12
CA ARG A 119 27.83 13.19 -10.32
C ARG A 119 27.98 11.71 -10.68
N THR A 120 27.34 10.83 -9.91
CA THR A 120 27.35 9.38 -10.18
C THR A 120 26.67 9.05 -11.50
N ASP A 121 25.59 9.73 -11.89
CA ASP A 121 24.97 9.54 -13.21
C ASP A 121 25.89 9.96 -14.36
N LYS A 122 26.62 11.08 -14.22
CA LYS A 122 27.65 11.48 -15.19
C LYS A 122 28.76 10.44 -15.32
N GLU A 123 29.22 9.87 -14.21
CA GLU A 123 30.25 8.83 -14.20
C GLU A 123 29.74 7.53 -14.85
N VAL A 124 28.54 7.08 -14.52
CA VAL A 124 27.91 5.88 -15.10
C VAL A 124 27.64 6.05 -16.59
N THR A 125 27.16 7.22 -17.02
CA THR A 125 26.94 7.50 -18.44
C THR A 125 28.25 7.54 -19.23
N HIS A 126 29.33 8.06 -18.63
CA HIS A 126 30.67 8.00 -19.22
C HIS A 126 31.17 6.56 -19.36
N ILE A 127 31.09 5.74 -18.30
CA ILE A 127 31.48 4.32 -18.32
C ILE A 127 30.65 3.56 -19.37
N ARG A 128 29.34 3.82 -19.45
CA ARG A 128 28.45 3.23 -20.45
C ARG A 128 28.88 3.58 -21.88
N LYS A 129 29.28 4.83 -22.14
CA LYS A 129 29.80 5.24 -23.45
C LYS A 129 31.08 4.51 -23.81
N VAL A 130 32.04 4.42 -22.87
CA VAL A 130 33.30 3.70 -23.07
C VAL A 130 33.05 2.20 -23.33
N TYR A 131 32.18 1.58 -22.53
CA TYR A 131 31.82 0.17 -22.68
C TYR A 131 31.16 -0.11 -24.03
N LYS A 132 30.20 0.73 -24.46
CA LYS A 132 29.56 0.61 -25.79
C LYS A 132 30.60 0.74 -26.90
N SER A 133 31.47 1.74 -26.85
CA SER A 133 32.55 1.90 -27.84
C SER A 133 33.49 0.69 -27.88
N GLY A 134 33.85 0.14 -26.72
CA GLY A 134 34.64 -1.09 -26.63
C GLY A 134 33.92 -2.29 -27.26
N ARG A 135 32.63 -2.45 -26.98
CA ARG A 135 31.80 -3.50 -27.57
C ARG A 135 31.70 -3.37 -29.08
N ASP A 136 31.46 -2.17 -29.60
CA ASP A 136 31.38 -1.92 -31.04
C ASP A 136 32.70 -2.29 -31.72
N LYS A 137 33.85 -1.85 -31.16
CA LYS A 137 35.18 -2.23 -31.66
C LYS A 137 35.42 -3.74 -31.60
N ALA A 138 35.02 -4.41 -30.53
CA ALA A 138 35.16 -5.86 -30.40
C ALA A 138 34.30 -6.60 -31.43
N THR A 139 33.05 -6.15 -31.66
CA THR A 139 32.19 -6.76 -32.68
C THR A 139 32.72 -6.55 -34.10
N ALA A 140 33.28 -5.37 -34.38
CA ALA A 140 33.96 -5.10 -35.65
C ALA A 140 35.21 -5.96 -35.81
N LEU A 141 35.99 -6.14 -34.74
CA LEU A 141 37.17 -6.99 -34.77
C LEU A 141 36.79 -8.47 -34.96
N VAL A 142 35.79 -8.97 -34.23
CA VAL A 142 35.27 -10.32 -34.40
C VAL A 142 34.75 -10.51 -35.81
N SER A 143 33.98 -9.58 -36.36
CA SER A 143 33.48 -9.69 -37.73
C SER A 143 34.64 -9.74 -38.74
N HIS A 144 35.66 -8.90 -38.57
CA HIS A 144 36.87 -8.92 -39.38
C HIS A 144 37.67 -10.22 -39.25
N LEU A 145 37.82 -10.76 -38.04
CA LEU A 145 38.49 -12.05 -37.80
C LEU A 145 37.69 -13.22 -38.35
N THR A 146 36.37 -13.25 -38.16
CA THR A 146 35.53 -14.29 -38.79
C THR A 146 35.64 -14.22 -40.30
N TRP A 147 35.64 -13.03 -40.89
CA TRP A 147 35.89 -12.88 -42.32
C TRP A 147 37.29 -13.39 -42.70
N LEU A 148 38.33 -13.07 -41.91
CA LEU A 148 39.70 -13.55 -42.12
C LEU A 148 39.91 -15.04 -41.76
N ASN A 149 38.95 -15.68 -41.11
CA ASN A 149 38.99 -17.11 -40.82
C ASN A 149 38.12 -17.94 -41.77
N THR A 150 37.17 -17.33 -42.49
CA THR A 150 36.36 -18.07 -43.50
C THR A 150 37.27 -18.73 -44.54
N GLU A 151 36.96 -19.96 -44.91
CA GLU A 151 37.78 -20.72 -45.85
C GLU A 151 37.84 -20.04 -47.22
N PHE A 152 38.95 -20.24 -47.93
CA PHE A 152 39.19 -19.60 -49.24
C PHE A 152 38.07 -19.87 -50.25
N TYR A 153 37.49 -21.07 -50.24
CA TYR A 153 36.38 -21.45 -51.13
C TYR A 153 35.08 -20.69 -50.80
N GLU A 154 34.76 -20.53 -49.52
CA GLU A 154 33.59 -19.76 -49.06
C GLU A 154 33.74 -18.27 -49.36
N ARG A 155 34.96 -17.73 -49.19
CA ARG A 155 35.27 -16.35 -49.61
C ARG A 155 35.08 -16.15 -51.09
N TRP A 156 35.58 -17.06 -51.91
CA TRP A 156 35.49 -16.96 -53.37
C TRP A 156 34.03 -17.00 -53.84
N ARG A 157 33.23 -17.91 -53.30
CA ARG A 157 31.77 -17.99 -53.54
C ARG A 157 31.05 -16.72 -53.07
N SER A 158 31.36 -16.21 -51.89
CA SER A 158 30.76 -14.99 -51.33
C SER A 158 31.10 -13.76 -52.17
N ILE A 159 32.34 -13.63 -52.68
CA ILE A 159 32.73 -12.50 -53.56
C ILE A 159 32.00 -12.52 -54.91
N ILE A 160 31.72 -13.71 -55.45
CA ILE A 160 31.00 -13.86 -56.72
C ILE A 160 29.52 -13.51 -56.53
N PHE A 161 28.86 -14.07 -55.51
CA PHE A 161 27.41 -14.00 -55.34
C PHE A 161 26.89 -12.89 -54.41
N THR A 162 27.67 -12.41 -53.43
CA THR A 162 27.26 -11.39 -52.46
C THR A 162 27.94 -10.05 -52.73
N SER A 163 27.15 -8.97 -52.76
CA SER A 163 27.66 -7.62 -53.07
C SER A 163 28.45 -6.97 -51.92
N SER A 164 28.16 -7.38 -50.68
CA SER A 164 28.63 -6.74 -49.44
C SER A 164 29.93 -7.35 -48.88
N SER A 165 30.87 -7.74 -49.75
CA SER A 165 32.18 -8.21 -49.30
C SER A 165 33.16 -7.02 -49.18
N PRO A 166 33.94 -6.91 -48.09
CA PRO A 166 34.85 -5.80 -47.80
C PRO A 166 36.15 -5.88 -48.63
N VAL A 167 36.04 -6.21 -49.92
CA VAL A 167 37.18 -6.33 -50.84
C VAL A 167 37.09 -5.20 -51.86
N SER A 168 38.25 -4.65 -52.24
CA SER A 168 38.30 -3.60 -53.26
C SER A 168 37.57 -4.01 -54.54
N TRP A 169 36.81 -3.08 -55.09
CA TRP A 169 35.92 -3.29 -56.23
C TRP A 169 36.62 -3.92 -57.45
N ARG A 170 37.92 -3.63 -57.63
CA ARG A 170 38.76 -4.18 -58.71
C ARG A 170 38.88 -5.70 -58.65
N TRP A 171 39.09 -6.25 -57.46
CA TRP A 171 39.19 -7.71 -57.25
C TRP A 171 37.85 -8.41 -57.49
N LYS A 172 36.74 -7.76 -57.13
CA LYS A 172 35.38 -8.26 -57.40
C LYS A 172 35.10 -8.39 -58.89
N ILE A 173 35.49 -7.38 -59.68
CA ILE A 173 35.37 -7.43 -61.15
C ILE A 173 36.25 -8.55 -61.70
N TYR A 174 37.52 -8.60 -61.31
CA TYR A 174 38.46 -9.59 -61.82
C TYR A 174 37.99 -11.03 -61.61
N LEU A 175 37.54 -11.36 -60.39
CA LEU A 175 37.03 -12.70 -60.06
C LEU A 175 35.76 -13.06 -60.83
N ARG A 176 34.83 -12.12 -61.01
CA ARG A 176 33.64 -12.33 -61.84
C ARG A 176 33.98 -12.54 -63.31
N THR A 177 34.92 -11.75 -63.85
CA THR A 177 35.37 -11.92 -65.25
C THR A 177 36.06 -13.26 -65.45
N MET A 178 36.91 -13.69 -64.52
CA MET A 178 37.56 -15.00 -64.58
C MET A 178 36.56 -16.15 -64.56
N PHE A 179 35.52 -16.06 -63.72
CA PHE A 179 34.45 -17.06 -63.70
C PHE A 179 33.70 -17.14 -65.03
N VAL A 180 33.33 -15.99 -65.62
CA VAL A 180 32.64 -15.95 -66.92
C VAL A 180 33.51 -16.54 -68.03
N VAL A 181 34.81 -16.19 -68.08
CA VAL A 181 35.75 -16.74 -69.06
C VAL A 181 35.89 -18.25 -68.91
N SER A 182 36.01 -18.74 -67.67
CA SER A 182 36.07 -20.17 -67.40
C SER A 182 34.81 -20.91 -67.86
N PHE A 183 33.63 -20.34 -67.61
CA PHE A 183 32.35 -20.92 -68.05
C PHE A 183 32.22 -20.98 -69.58
N ILE A 184 32.69 -19.94 -70.28
CA ILE A 184 32.72 -19.90 -71.75
C ILE A 184 33.67 -20.99 -72.29
N LEU A 185 34.87 -21.12 -71.71
CA LEU A 185 35.83 -22.16 -72.11
C LEU A 185 35.28 -23.57 -71.88
N CYS A 186 34.64 -23.84 -70.74
CA CYS A 186 34.00 -25.13 -70.47
C CYS A 186 32.86 -25.41 -71.44
N SER A 187 32.00 -24.42 -71.73
CA SER A 187 30.91 -24.55 -72.71
C SER A 187 31.45 -24.83 -74.10
N TRP A 188 32.56 -24.18 -74.48
CA TRP A 188 33.24 -24.38 -75.75
C TRP A 188 33.85 -25.78 -75.87
N LEU A 189 34.56 -26.24 -74.84
CA LEU A 189 35.12 -27.60 -74.81
C LEU A 189 34.02 -28.65 -74.81
N PHE A 190 32.94 -28.44 -74.06
CA PHE A 190 31.77 -29.32 -74.06
C PHE A 190 31.13 -29.37 -75.45
N TRP A 191 31.01 -28.22 -76.13
CA TRP A 191 30.50 -28.16 -77.49
C TRP A 191 31.37 -28.93 -78.47
N ILE A 192 32.70 -28.80 -78.39
CA ILE A 192 33.66 -29.57 -79.19
C ILE A 192 33.55 -31.07 -78.87
N ALA A 193 33.46 -31.44 -77.60
CA ALA A 193 33.30 -32.84 -77.20
C ALA A 193 31.98 -33.42 -77.73
N LEU A 194 30.89 -32.66 -77.68
CA LEU A 194 29.58 -33.06 -78.17
C LEU A 194 29.56 -33.19 -79.70
N THR A 195 30.14 -32.23 -80.42
CA THR A 195 30.28 -32.33 -81.89
C THR A 195 31.26 -33.44 -82.29
N GLY A 196 32.31 -33.67 -81.52
CA GLY A 196 33.24 -34.80 -81.69
C GLY A 196 32.55 -36.15 -81.49
N ALA A 197 31.78 -36.30 -80.41
CA ALA A 197 30.98 -37.49 -80.12
C ALA A 197 29.90 -37.70 -81.19
N TYR A 198 29.21 -36.64 -81.61
CA TYR A 198 28.24 -36.68 -82.70
C TYR A 198 28.87 -37.12 -84.02
N ARG A 199 30.07 -36.62 -84.35
CA ARG A 199 30.82 -37.02 -85.54
C ARG A 199 31.26 -38.48 -85.45
N ALA A 200 31.75 -38.95 -84.31
CA ALA A 200 32.12 -40.34 -84.09
C ALA A 200 30.90 -41.28 -84.21
N HIS A 201 29.75 -40.89 -83.66
CA HIS A 201 28.50 -41.63 -83.77
C HIS A 201 28.02 -41.73 -85.23
N ARG A 202 28.11 -40.62 -85.99
CA ARG A 202 27.75 -40.62 -87.43
C ARG A 202 28.68 -41.51 -88.25
N HIS A 203 29.99 -41.48 -88.00
CA HIS A 203 30.92 -42.36 -88.71
C HIS A 203 30.72 -43.84 -88.34
N ARG A 204 30.31 -44.16 -87.11
CA ARG A 204 29.99 -45.54 -86.71
C ARG A 204 28.76 -46.10 -87.44
N LEU A 205 27.78 -45.26 -87.77
CA LEU A 205 26.61 -45.65 -88.58
C LEU A 205 26.99 -45.97 -90.04
N VAL A 206 27.95 -45.25 -90.64
CA VAL A 206 28.43 -45.51 -92.01
C VAL A 206 29.17 -46.84 -92.13
N TRP A 207 29.82 -47.32 -91.06
CA TRP A 207 30.44 -48.65 -91.02
C TRP A 207 29.46 -49.77 -90.62
N GLY A 208 28.32 -49.43 -89.99
CA GLY A 208 27.27 -50.39 -89.66
C GLY A 208 26.46 -50.85 -90.87
N GLU A 209 26.20 -49.97 -91.85
CA GLU A 209 25.49 -50.33 -93.08
C GLU A 209 26.35 -51.16 -94.05
N LYS A 210 27.68 -51.15 -93.90
CA LYS A 210 28.60 -51.90 -94.78
C LYS A 210 28.96 -53.31 -94.27
N LEU A 211 28.41 -53.73 -93.14
CA LEU A 211 28.53 -55.09 -92.56
C LEU A 211 27.23 -55.90 -92.67
N MET A 212 26.15 -55.32 -93.22
CA MET A 212 24.89 -56.01 -93.52
C MET A 212 24.51 -55.85 -95.00
N SER A 213 25.41 -56.24 -95.89
CA SER A 213 25.11 -56.79 -97.22
C SER A 213 26.32 -57.51 -97.79
#